data_AF-A0A821WUF1-F1
#
_entry.id   AF-A0A821WUF1-F1
#
_cell.length_a   1.000
_cell.length_b   1.000
_cell.length_c   1.000
_cell.angle_alpha   90.00
_cell.angle_beta   90.00
_cell.angle_gamma   90.00
#
_symmetry.space_group_name_H-M   'P 1'
#
loop_
_entity.id
_entity.type
_entity.pdbx_description
1 polymer ?
#
loop_
_entity_poly.entity_id
_entity_poly.type
_entity_poly.pdbx_seq_one_letter_code
_entity_poly.pdbx_strand_id
1 'polypeptide(L)' 'WYAEVALYDYNKPGYNKSIGHFSQIVWKDTERLGVGYATAREGRKMFVVAQYGPPGNYDFEFSTCVLRPLC' A
#
# COMPACT_ATOMS: atom_id res chain seq x y z
N TRP A 1 -4.48 -5.79 -2.14
CA TRP A 1 -3.53 -4.67 -2.01
C TRP A 1 -2.46 -4.72 -3.10
N TYR A 2 -1.44 -5.59 -3.04
CA TYR A 2 -0.32 -5.55 -4.00
C TYR A 2 -0.70 -5.62 -5.49
N ALA A 3 -1.75 -6.37 -5.86
CA ALA A 3 -2.22 -6.49 -7.25
C ALA A 3 -2.57 -5.15 -7.93
N GLU A 4 -2.76 -4.07 -7.17
CA GLU A 4 -2.92 -2.71 -7.69
C GLU A 4 -1.68 -2.20 -8.45
N VAL A 5 -0.53 -2.87 -8.34
CA VAL A 5 0.68 -2.62 -9.17
C VAL A 5 0.34 -2.59 -10.67
N ALA A 6 -0.63 -3.39 -11.11
CA ALA A 6 -1.09 -3.41 -12.50
C ALA A 6 -1.74 -2.09 -12.96
N LEU A 7 -2.13 -1.23 -12.01
CA LEU A 7 -2.77 0.08 -12.26
C LEU A 7 -1.80 1.25 -12.05
N TYR A 8 -0.56 1.00 -11.61
CA TYR A 8 0.42 2.05 -11.29
C TYR A 8 1.28 2.40 -12.50
N ASP A 9 1.22 3.67 -12.94
CA ASP A 9 2.08 4.19 -14.00
C ASP A 9 3.37 4.79 -13.42
N TYR A 10 4.45 4.02 -13.46
CA TYR A 10 5.78 4.46 -13.01
C TYR A 10 6.35 5.65 -13.80
N ASN A 11 5.79 6.01 -14.97
CA ASN A 11 6.17 7.22 -15.70
C ASN A 11 5.39 8.46 -15.23
N LYS A 12 4.31 8.27 -14.47
CA LYS A 12 3.46 9.33 -13.89
C LYS A 12 3.22 9.02 -12.41
N PRO A 13 4.26 9.07 -11.58
CA PRO A 13 4.16 8.72 -10.16
C PRO A 13 3.22 9.69 -9.44
N GLY A 14 2.35 9.15 -8.59
CA GLY A 14 1.46 9.94 -7.77
C GLY A 14 0.37 9.09 -7.13
N TYR A 15 -0.36 9.70 -6.20
CA TYR A 15 -1.48 9.05 -5.53
C TYR A 15 -2.71 8.95 -6.44
N ASN A 16 -3.38 7.80 -6.39
CA ASN A 16 -4.78 7.68 -6.77
C ASN A 16 -5.46 6.61 -5.90
N LYS A 17 -6.80 6.67 -5.80
CA LYS A 17 -7.57 5.77 -4.92
C LYS A 17 -7.43 4.28 -5.27
N SER A 18 -7.06 3.95 -6.51
CA SER A 18 -6.94 2.57 -6.97
C SER A 18 -5.56 1.96 -6.74
N ILE A 19 -4.56 2.76 -6.33
CA ILE A 19 -3.17 2.30 -6.08
C ILE A 19 -2.71 2.45 -4.64
N GLY A 20 -3.54 3.09 -3.79
CA GLY A 20 -3.13 3.51 -2.46
C GLY A 20 -2.69 2.37 -1.54
N HIS A 21 -3.21 1.15 -1.74
CA HIS A 21 -2.77 0.02 -0.93
C HIS A 21 -1.44 -0.54 -1.44
N PHE A 22 -1.27 -0.66 -2.76
CA PHE A 22 0.01 -1.10 -3.33
C PHE A 22 1.14 -0.15 -2.97
N SER A 23 0.96 1.16 -3.18
CA SER A 23 2.02 2.14 -2.94
C SER A 23 2.46 2.17 -1.47
N GLN A 24 1.53 1.95 -0.53
CA GLN A 24 1.87 1.82 0.88
C GLN A 24 2.65 0.54 1.21
N ILE A 25 2.36 -0.58 0.53
CA ILE A 25 3.10 -1.85 0.75
C ILE A 25 4.56 -1.72 0.34
N VAL A 26 4.84 -1.02 -0.76
CA VAL A 26 6.20 -0.90 -1.31
C VAL A 26 6.89 0.42 -0.95
N TRP A 27 6.31 1.20 -0.03
CA TRP A 27 6.83 2.51 0.33
C TRP A 27 8.22 2.37 0.97
N LYS A 28 9.25 2.86 0.27
CA LYS A 28 10.66 2.70 0.65
C LYS A 28 10.96 3.08 2.11
N ASP A 29 10.38 4.17 2.59
CA ASP A 29 10.69 4.75 3.90
C ASP A 29 9.80 4.19 5.03
N THR A 30 8.87 3.28 4.72
CA THR A 30 8.10 2.57 5.75
C THR A 30 8.95 1.44 6.33
N GLU A 31 9.14 1.44 7.65
CA GLU A 31 10.05 0.51 8.34
C GLU A 31 9.32 -0.58 9.13
N ARG A 32 8.06 -0.33 9.51
CA ARG A 32 7.30 -1.18 10.44
C ARG A 32 5.91 -1.44 9.89
N LEU A 33 5.47 -2.68 10.07
CA LEU A 33 4.16 -3.16 9.68
C LEU A 33 3.50 -3.86 10.86
N GLY A 34 2.27 -3.45 11.19
CA GLY A 34 1.38 -4.18 12.08
C GLY A 34 0.13 -4.63 11.31
N VAL A 35 -0.24 -5.91 11.41
CA VAL A 35 -1.45 -6.44 10.77
C VAL A 35 -2.34 -7.07 11.82
N GLY A 36 -3.61 -6.68 11.82
CA GLY A 36 -4.65 -7.24 12.66
C GLY A 36 -5.85 -7.66 11.83
N TYR A 37 -6.60 -8.64 12.32
CA TYR A 37 -7.85 -9.03 11.70
C TYR A 37 -8.93 -9.35 12.74
N ALA A 38 -10.18 -9.23 12.32
CA ALA A 38 -11.34 -9.62 13.11
C ALA A 38 -12.39 -10.27 12.22
N THR A 39 -13.04 -11.31 12.72
CA THR A 39 -14.16 -11.99 12.04
C THR A 39 -15.47 -11.59 12.68
N ALA A 40 -16.46 -11.21 11.87
CA ALA A 40 -17.82 -10.96 12.37
C ALA A 40 -18.41 -12.22 13.02
N ARG A 41 -19.29 -12.06 14.02
CA ARG A 41 -19.86 -13.16 14.85
C ARG A 41 -20.42 -14.35 14.07
N GLU A 42 -20.93 -14.12 12.86
CA GLU A 42 -21.51 -15.18 12.02
C GLU A 42 -20.51 -15.76 10.99
N GLY A 43 -19.21 -15.43 11.08
CA GLY A 43 -18.16 -15.91 10.17
C GLY A 43 -18.22 -15.36 8.74
N ARG A 44 -19.25 -14.59 8.39
CA ARG A 44 -19.50 -14.15 7.00
C ARG A 44 -18.61 -13.02 6.50
N LYS A 45 -17.89 -12.32 7.39
CA LYS A 45 -17.03 -11.19 7.04
C LYS A 45 -15.76 -11.19 7.87
N MET A 46 -14.62 -11.00 7.21
CA MET A 46 -13.32 -10.79 7.82
C MET A 46 -12.88 -9.36 7.50
N PHE A 47 -12.42 -8.65 8.53
CA PHE A 47 -11.80 -7.34 8.40
C PHE A 47 -10.32 -7.53 8.63
N VAL A 48 -9.49 -7.08 7.69
CA VAL A 48 -8.03 -7.09 7.81
C VAL A 48 -7.56 -5.65 7.72
N VAL A 49 -6.75 -5.23 8.68
CA VAL A 49 -6.19 -3.87 8.76
C VAL A 49 -4.68 -3.99 8.86
N ALA A 50 -3.97 -3.24 8.03
CA ALA A 50 -2.53 -3.04 8.13
C ALA A 50 -2.24 -1.60 8.51
N GLN A 51 -1.38 -1.40 9.50
CA GLN A 51 -0.80 -0.12 9.85
C GLN A 51 0.69 -0.11 9.53
N TYR A 52 1.16 1.02 9.03
CA TYR A 52 2.51 1.22 8.51
C TYR A 52 3.16 2.39 9.23
N GLY A 53 4.43 2.24 9.61
CA GLY A 53 5.19 3.25 10.35
C GLY A 53 6.64 3.36 9.88
N PRO A 54 7.13 4.54 9.47
CA PRO A 54 6.36 5.74 9.10
C PRO A 54 5.29 5.48 8.01
N PRO A 55 4.19 6.26 7.97
CA PRO A 55 3.19 6.13 6.92
C PRO A 55 3.77 6.54 5.57
N GLY A 56 3.22 5.99 4.49
CA GLY A 56 3.57 6.36 3.13
C GLY A 56 2.48 7.19 2.45
N ASN A 57 2.49 7.17 1.11
CA ASN A 57 1.52 7.86 0.25
C ASN A 57 1.53 9.39 0.39
N TYR A 58 2.69 9.99 0.66
CA TYR A 58 2.86 11.44 0.53
C TYR A 58 2.96 11.84 -0.94
N ASP A 59 2.09 12.74 -1.40
CA ASP A 59 1.91 13.08 -2.82
C ASP A 59 3.22 13.43 -3.55
N PHE A 60 4.15 14.11 -2.87
CA PHE A 60 5.39 14.60 -3.45
C PHE A 60 6.57 13.61 -3.38
N GLU A 61 6.35 12.40 -2.85
CA GLU A 61 7.41 11.42 -2.57
C GLU A 61 7.27 10.11 -3.35
N PHE A 62 6.23 9.97 -4.19
CA PHE A 62 5.97 8.72 -4.94
C PHE A 62 7.13 8.29 -5.84
N SER A 63 7.80 9.22 -6.51
CA SER A 63 8.88 8.92 -7.46
C SER A 63 10.12 8.33 -6.79
N THR A 64 10.34 8.63 -5.50
CA THR A 64 11.48 8.15 -4.72
C THR A 64 11.12 6.96 -3.82
N CYS A 65 9.83 6.80 -3.48
CA CYS A 65 9.36 5.78 -2.55
C CYS A 65 8.68 4.57 -3.20
N VAL A 66 8.15 4.69 -4.42
CA VAL A 66 7.50 3.58 -5.15
C VAL A 66 8.36 3.20 -6.35
N LEU A 67 9.34 2.32 -6.11
CA LEU A 67 10.35 1.97 -7.11
C LEU A 67 9.88 0.87 -8.06
N ARG A 68 10.46 0.85 -9.26
CA ARG A 68 10.22 -0.23 -10.23
C ARG A 68 10.73 -1.57 -9.68
N PRO A 69 10.05 -2.69 -9.98
CA PRO A 69 10.55 -4.01 -9.64
C PRO A 69 11.92 -4.24 -10.30
N LEU A 70 12.83 -4.88 -9.57
CA LEU A 70 14.04 -5.41 -10.16
C LEU A 70 13.62 -6.56 -11.09
N CYS A 71 14.05 -6.50 -12.35
CA CYS A 71 13.82 -7.55 -13.33
C CYS A 71 14.51 -8.86 -12.97
#